data_AF-A0A260VUS0-F1
#
_entry.id   AF-A0A260VUS0-F1
#
_cell.length_a   1.000
_cell.length_b   1.000
_cell.length_c   1.000
_cell.angle_alpha   90.00
_cell.angle_beta   90.00
_cell.angle_gamma   90.00
#
_symmetry.space_group_name_H-M   'P 1'
#
loop_
_entity.id
_entity.type
_entity.pdbx_description
1 polymer ?
#
loop_
_entity_poly.entity_id
_entity_poly.type
_entity_poly.pdbx_seq_one_letter_code
_entity_poly.pdbx_strand_id
1 'polypeptide(L)'
;MFTATQSELSDAAFGGNPGRFPLPAAGDPWESWFRSVALAGQGRYSAAVTELRRHRPTSPELRSLHASTRASWLRQVGRHERARRFDGIAVSLVGLVGPSTSRDSVEARSDALIGLAADALGSGRFHLADTLLARSAEQRQGPVGRGLWRPALRAAWVAAELAMMRGDGPEAIRHAEAARALADDADSLRHIVKTDLVGAAALSCIGETDRARESAVQVACAAEMAGLLPLRWAATMLCEGTGGVDAGMVASADLAADIDRRGGSTVG
;
A
#
# COMPACT_ATOMS: atom_id res chain seq x y z
N MET A 1 -23.29 14.86 21.35
CA MET A 1 -23.53 15.03 19.90
C MET A 1 -22.38 14.33 19.20
N PHE A 2 -22.51 13.01 18.96
CA PHE A 2 -21.42 12.19 18.41
C PHE A 2 -21.62 12.08 16.90
N THR A 3 -20.79 12.80 16.14
CA THR A 3 -20.65 12.64 14.70
C THR A 3 -19.82 11.39 14.42
N ALA A 4 -20.46 10.31 13.98
CA ALA A 4 -19.78 9.19 13.36
C ALA A 4 -20.71 8.48 12.37
N THR A 5 -20.45 8.64 11.08
CA THR A 5 -20.63 7.59 10.07
C THR A 5 -19.56 7.77 9.02
N GLN A 6 -18.33 7.39 9.37
CA GLN A 6 -17.37 6.98 8.36
C GLN A 6 -17.93 5.68 7.76
N SER A 7 -18.27 5.68 6.47
CA SER A 7 -18.98 4.57 5.78
C SER A 7 -18.27 3.24 6.04
N GLU A 8 -19.02 2.16 6.21
CA GLU A 8 -18.49 0.79 6.43
C GLU A 8 -17.42 0.39 5.40
N LEU A 9 -17.49 0.96 4.19
CA LEU A 9 -16.49 0.79 3.15
C LEU A 9 -15.16 1.49 3.46
N SER A 10 -15.23 2.68 4.05
CA SER A 10 -14.05 3.41 4.52
C SER A 10 -13.36 2.66 5.66
N ASP A 11 -14.13 2.07 6.59
CA ASP A 11 -13.58 1.21 7.65
C ASP A 11 -12.91 -0.06 7.09
N ALA A 12 -13.51 -0.70 6.07
CA ALA A 12 -12.86 -1.82 5.40
C ALA A 12 -11.61 -1.43 4.58
N ALA A 13 -11.53 -0.20 4.08
CA ALA A 13 -10.40 0.28 3.29
C ALA A 13 -9.24 0.78 4.15
N PHE A 14 -9.57 1.52 5.21
CA PHE A 14 -8.66 2.38 5.97
C PHE A 14 -8.89 2.32 7.50
N GLY A 15 -9.79 1.48 7.99
CA GLY A 15 -10.07 1.30 9.42
C GLY A 15 -9.72 -0.10 9.95
N GLY A 16 -10.51 -0.54 10.93
CA GLY A 16 -10.21 -1.71 11.76
C GLY A 16 -10.71 -3.04 11.19
N ASN A 17 -11.57 -3.03 10.17
CA ASN A 17 -12.21 -4.24 9.64
C ASN A 17 -11.87 -4.55 8.15
N PRO A 18 -10.58 -4.67 7.79
CA PRO A 18 -10.19 -4.92 6.40
C PRO A 18 -10.61 -6.30 5.86
N GLY A 19 -10.92 -7.25 6.76
CA GLY A 19 -11.36 -8.60 6.41
C GLY A 19 -12.84 -8.71 6.07
N ARG A 20 -13.62 -7.63 6.22
CA ARG A 20 -15.07 -7.64 5.99
C ARG A 20 -15.40 -8.15 4.59
N PHE A 21 -16.16 -9.25 4.54
CA PHE A 21 -16.69 -9.80 3.30
C PHE A 21 -18.01 -10.56 3.57
N PRO A 22 -19.07 -10.38 2.77
CA PRO A 22 -19.18 -9.47 1.64
C PRO A 22 -19.16 -7.98 2.07
N LEU A 23 -18.63 -7.12 1.20
CA LEU A 23 -18.68 -5.67 1.39
C LEU A 23 -20.06 -5.13 0.98
N PRO A 24 -20.57 -4.05 1.61
CA PRO A 24 -21.81 -3.38 1.17
C PRO A 24 -21.63 -2.69 -0.19
N ALA A 25 -22.68 -2.62 -1.00
CA ALA A 25 -22.60 -2.00 -2.34
C ALA A 25 -22.29 -0.50 -2.23
N ALA A 26 -21.37 0.00 -3.07
CA ALA A 26 -21.07 1.42 -3.14
C ALA A 26 -22.21 2.21 -3.80
N GLY A 27 -22.64 3.30 -3.17
CA GLY A 27 -23.66 4.22 -3.67
C GLY A 27 -23.11 5.36 -4.52
N ASP A 28 -21.82 5.70 -4.37
CA ASP A 28 -21.18 6.83 -5.04
C ASP A 28 -19.72 6.55 -5.47
N PRO A 29 -19.06 7.47 -6.20
CA PRO A 29 -17.67 7.29 -6.63
C PRO A 29 -16.64 7.13 -5.50
N TRP A 30 -16.81 7.80 -4.36
CA TRP A 30 -15.88 7.69 -3.22
C TRP A 30 -16.02 6.34 -2.52
N GLU A 31 -17.27 5.90 -2.30
CA GLU A 31 -17.56 4.58 -1.79
C GLU A 31 -17.05 3.48 -2.72
N SER A 32 -17.12 3.69 -4.04
CA SER A 32 -16.56 2.76 -5.02
C SER A 32 -15.04 2.67 -4.92
N TRP A 33 -14.36 3.80 -4.70
CA TRP A 33 -12.93 3.80 -4.42
C TRP A 33 -12.59 3.04 -3.14
N PHE A 34 -13.25 3.34 -2.01
CA PHE A 34 -13.05 2.63 -0.75
C PHE A 34 -13.27 1.12 -0.90
N ARG A 35 -14.39 0.73 -1.53
CA ARG A 35 -14.71 -0.67 -1.81
C ARG A 35 -13.64 -1.35 -2.66
N SER A 36 -13.12 -0.69 -3.68
CA SER A 36 -12.01 -1.22 -4.48
C SER A 36 -10.72 -1.35 -3.68
N VAL A 37 -10.40 -0.39 -2.81
CA VAL A 37 -9.21 -0.45 -1.94
C VAL A 37 -9.30 -1.65 -1.01
N ALA A 38 -10.47 -1.87 -0.39
CA ALA A 38 -10.73 -3.02 0.47
C ALA A 38 -10.61 -4.35 -0.30
N LEU A 39 -11.28 -4.49 -1.45
CA LEU A 39 -11.19 -5.68 -2.31
C LEU A 39 -9.75 -6.00 -2.73
N ALA A 40 -8.99 -4.97 -3.13
CA ALA A 40 -7.57 -5.15 -3.49
C ALA A 40 -6.73 -5.55 -2.28
N GLY A 41 -7.01 -5.00 -1.08
CA GLY A 41 -6.37 -5.41 0.17
C GLY A 41 -6.60 -6.88 0.51
N GLN A 42 -7.77 -7.43 0.14
CA GLN A 42 -8.14 -8.84 0.31
C GLN A 42 -7.62 -9.76 -0.82
N GLY A 43 -6.88 -9.20 -1.80
CA GLY A 43 -6.38 -9.93 -2.97
C GLY A 43 -7.45 -10.22 -4.04
N ARG A 44 -8.64 -9.59 -3.97
CA ARG A 44 -9.74 -9.77 -4.92
C ARG A 44 -9.63 -8.80 -6.11
N TYR A 45 -8.53 -8.90 -6.86
CA TYR A 45 -8.17 -7.89 -7.86
C TYR A 45 -9.17 -7.79 -9.03
N SER A 46 -9.74 -8.90 -9.52
CA SER A 46 -10.77 -8.83 -10.57
C SER A 46 -12.02 -8.07 -10.12
N ALA A 47 -12.41 -8.25 -8.86
CA ALA A 47 -13.54 -7.53 -8.26
C ALA A 47 -13.19 -6.05 -8.05
N ALA A 48 -11.98 -5.75 -7.56
CA ALA A 48 -11.51 -4.37 -7.37
C ALA A 48 -11.50 -3.58 -8.69
N VAL A 49 -10.99 -4.18 -9.78
CA VAL A 49 -10.99 -3.55 -11.12
C VAL A 49 -12.39 -3.26 -11.62
N THR A 50 -13.30 -4.21 -11.43
CA THR A 50 -14.70 -4.05 -11.84
C THR A 50 -15.37 -2.94 -11.05
N GLU A 51 -15.09 -2.88 -9.74
CA GLU A 51 -15.62 -1.84 -8.86
C GLU A 51 -15.16 -0.44 -9.29
N LEU A 52 -13.86 -0.22 -9.57
CA LEU A 52 -13.38 1.11 -10.03
C LEU A 52 -14.04 1.61 -11.33
N ARG A 53 -14.67 0.72 -12.11
CA ARG A 53 -15.38 1.07 -13.34
C ARG A 53 -16.87 1.33 -13.11
N ARG A 54 -17.40 0.96 -11.93
CA ARG A 54 -18.82 1.01 -11.61
C ARG A 54 -19.32 2.44 -11.46
N HIS A 55 -18.56 3.25 -10.75
CA HIS A 55 -18.87 4.66 -10.52
C HIS A 55 -17.76 5.53 -11.12
N ARG A 56 -18.14 6.40 -12.05
CA ARG A 56 -17.18 7.30 -12.71
C ARG A 56 -16.79 8.43 -11.74
N PRO A 57 -15.51 8.61 -11.42
CA PRO A 57 -15.08 9.70 -10.56
C PRO A 57 -15.33 11.06 -11.19
N THR A 58 -15.77 12.02 -10.38
CA THR A 58 -16.15 13.37 -10.82
C THR A 58 -15.02 14.38 -10.70
N SER A 59 -14.05 14.19 -9.79
CA SER A 59 -12.90 15.08 -9.58
C SER A 59 -11.59 14.51 -10.15
N PRO A 60 -10.64 15.35 -10.59
CA PRO A 60 -9.30 14.90 -10.98
C PRO A 60 -8.57 14.14 -9.87
N GLU A 61 -8.75 14.54 -8.62
CA GLU A 61 -8.14 13.93 -7.43
C GLU A 61 -8.63 12.48 -7.26
N LEU A 62 -9.94 12.25 -7.31
CA LEU A 62 -10.49 10.90 -7.18
C LEU A 62 -10.12 10.02 -8.38
N ARG A 63 -10.08 10.58 -9.60
CA ARG A 63 -9.56 9.87 -10.78
C ARG A 63 -8.09 9.45 -10.59
N SER A 64 -7.28 10.32 -10.01
CA SER A 64 -5.88 10.04 -9.68
C SER A 64 -5.77 8.93 -8.65
N LEU A 65 -6.58 8.98 -7.59
CA LEU A 65 -6.64 7.93 -6.57
C LEU A 65 -7.07 6.57 -7.14
N HIS A 66 -8.04 6.54 -8.06
CA HIS A 66 -8.41 5.32 -8.80
C HIS A 66 -7.21 4.76 -9.59
N ALA A 67 -6.49 5.62 -10.32
CA ALA A 67 -5.32 5.22 -11.09
C ALA A 67 -4.20 4.69 -10.19
N SER A 68 -3.84 5.38 -9.11
CA SER A 68 -2.82 4.94 -8.17
C SER A 68 -3.21 3.69 -7.37
N THR A 69 -4.52 3.48 -7.12
CA THR A 69 -5.00 2.23 -6.53
C THR A 69 -4.72 1.06 -7.48
N ARG A 70 -5.03 1.23 -8.78
CA ARG A 70 -4.71 0.23 -9.81
C ARG A 70 -3.22 -0.03 -9.94
N ALA A 71 -2.41 1.02 -9.91
CA ALA A 71 -0.96 0.88 -9.90
C ALA A 71 -0.46 0.09 -8.68
N SER A 72 -1.07 0.33 -7.51
CA SER A 72 -0.61 -0.28 -6.27
C SER A 72 -0.73 -1.79 -6.22
N TRP A 73 -1.82 -2.37 -6.72
CA TRP A 73 -1.90 -3.83 -6.78
C TRP A 73 -1.08 -4.42 -7.92
N LEU A 74 -0.90 -3.70 -9.04
CA LEU A 74 -0.01 -4.15 -10.12
C LEU A 74 1.44 -4.28 -9.62
N ARG A 75 1.90 -3.34 -8.80
CA ARG A 75 3.19 -3.46 -8.10
C ARG A 75 3.26 -4.66 -7.15
N GLN A 76 2.18 -4.92 -6.42
CA GLN A 76 2.13 -6.05 -5.48
C GLN A 76 2.39 -7.40 -6.19
N VAL A 77 1.97 -7.53 -7.45
CA VAL A 77 2.19 -8.73 -8.28
C VAL A 77 3.40 -8.58 -9.23
N GLY A 78 4.32 -7.65 -8.93
CA GLY A 78 5.59 -7.46 -9.64
C GLY A 78 5.49 -6.78 -11.02
N ARG A 79 4.34 -6.21 -11.39
CA ARG A 79 4.11 -5.56 -12.70
C ARG A 79 4.45 -4.06 -12.68
N HIS A 80 5.66 -3.70 -12.24
CA HIS A 80 6.11 -2.32 -12.04
C HIS A 80 5.99 -1.44 -13.30
N GLU A 81 6.35 -1.95 -14.48
CA GLU A 81 6.24 -1.18 -15.72
C GLU A 81 4.80 -0.76 -16.05
N ARG A 82 3.84 -1.66 -15.76
CA ARG A 82 2.42 -1.38 -15.98
C ARG A 82 1.87 -0.43 -14.93
N ALA A 83 2.28 -0.62 -13.67
CA ALA A 83 1.92 0.28 -12.58
C ALA A 83 2.38 1.71 -12.86
N ARG A 84 3.62 1.88 -13.37
CA ARG A 84 4.18 3.18 -13.76
C ARG A 84 3.28 3.94 -14.74
N ARG A 85 2.64 3.26 -15.68
CA ARG A 85 1.68 3.90 -16.61
C ARG A 85 0.51 4.52 -15.86
N PHE A 86 -0.04 3.82 -14.87
CA PHE A 86 -1.18 4.32 -14.09
C PHE A 86 -0.78 5.41 -13.11
N ASP A 87 0.37 5.30 -12.43
CA ASP A 87 0.87 6.37 -11.57
C ASP A 87 1.29 7.61 -12.39
N GLY A 88 1.74 7.44 -13.64
CA GLY A 88 1.94 8.54 -14.59
C GLY A 88 0.63 9.24 -14.97
N ILE A 89 -0.43 8.48 -15.25
CA ILE A 89 -1.78 9.03 -15.48
C ILE A 89 -2.26 9.79 -14.25
N ALA A 90 -2.04 9.24 -13.04
CA ALA A 90 -2.40 9.86 -11.78
C ALA A 90 -1.76 11.26 -11.66
N VAL A 91 -0.43 11.36 -11.87
CA VAL A 91 0.28 12.64 -11.90
C VAL A 91 -0.28 13.61 -12.95
N SER A 92 -0.58 13.13 -14.17
CA SER A 92 -1.15 13.98 -15.22
C SER A 92 -2.53 14.54 -14.85
N LEU A 93 -3.33 13.83 -14.06
CA LEU A 93 -4.68 14.26 -13.67
C LEU A 93 -4.65 15.41 -12.65
N VAL A 94 -3.78 15.34 -11.65
CA VAL A 94 -3.74 16.33 -10.56
C VAL A 94 -2.74 17.47 -10.79
N GLY A 95 -1.82 17.28 -11.74
CA GLY A 95 -0.70 18.19 -11.96
C GLY A 95 0.22 18.31 -10.74
N LEU A 96 1.41 18.87 -10.92
CA LEU A 96 2.38 19.08 -9.83
C LEU A 96 2.77 20.56 -9.66
N VAL A 97 2.16 21.44 -10.45
CA VAL A 97 2.45 22.88 -10.43
C VAL A 97 1.32 23.63 -9.73
N GLY A 98 1.67 24.68 -9.02
CA GLY A 98 0.75 25.53 -8.29
C GLY A 98 0.39 24.99 -6.90
N PRO A 99 -0.11 25.86 -6.01
CA PRO A 99 -0.44 25.47 -4.64
C PRO A 99 -1.56 24.43 -4.63
N SER A 100 -1.46 23.44 -3.76
CA SER A 100 -2.56 22.52 -3.49
C SER A 100 -3.65 23.25 -2.71
N THR A 101 -4.88 23.19 -3.21
CA THR A 101 -6.01 23.98 -2.69
C THR A 101 -6.92 23.19 -1.73
N SER A 102 -6.74 21.87 -1.65
CA SER A 102 -7.54 20.97 -0.82
C SER A 102 -6.72 19.79 -0.29
N ARG A 103 -7.23 19.12 0.75
CA ARG A 103 -6.62 17.90 1.31
C ARG A 103 -6.53 16.80 0.25
N ASP A 104 -7.60 16.60 -0.51
CA ASP A 104 -7.68 15.62 -1.59
C ASP A 104 -6.61 15.88 -2.66
N SER A 105 -6.34 17.15 -2.98
CA SER A 105 -5.30 17.52 -3.95
C SER A 105 -3.91 17.19 -3.43
N VAL A 106 -3.60 17.51 -2.16
CA VAL A 106 -2.33 17.12 -1.52
C VAL A 106 -2.17 15.61 -1.47
N GLU A 107 -3.22 14.91 -1.07
CA GLU A 107 -3.23 13.45 -0.93
C GLU A 107 -3.02 12.77 -2.28
N ALA A 108 -3.79 13.15 -3.31
CA ALA A 108 -3.69 12.56 -4.63
C ALA A 108 -2.33 12.85 -5.31
N ARG A 109 -1.79 14.07 -5.16
CA ARG A 109 -0.44 14.43 -5.66
C ARG A 109 0.65 13.63 -4.95
N SER A 110 0.57 13.54 -3.63
CA SER A 110 1.53 12.79 -2.83
C SER A 110 1.50 11.30 -3.20
N ASP A 111 0.32 10.70 -3.26
CA ASP A 111 0.15 9.27 -3.53
C ASP A 111 0.64 8.90 -4.94
N ALA A 112 0.38 9.75 -5.95
CA ALA A 112 0.87 9.55 -7.31
C ALA A 112 2.41 9.62 -7.39
N LEU A 113 3.03 10.59 -6.71
CA LEU A 113 4.49 10.70 -6.65
C LEU A 113 5.14 9.51 -5.92
N ILE A 114 4.56 9.08 -4.80
CA ILE A 114 5.03 7.92 -4.04
C ILE A 114 4.88 6.64 -4.86
N GLY A 115 3.78 6.49 -5.60
CA GLY A 115 3.56 5.39 -6.52
C GLY A 115 4.63 5.31 -7.61
N LEU A 116 4.93 6.43 -8.28
CA LEU A 116 6.03 6.52 -9.24
C LEU A 116 7.39 6.23 -8.61
N ALA A 117 7.61 6.63 -7.35
CA ALA A 117 8.85 6.32 -6.63
C ALA A 117 8.99 4.81 -6.40
N ALA A 118 7.91 4.14 -5.98
CA ALA A 118 7.87 2.68 -5.82
C ALA A 118 8.11 1.94 -7.14
N ASP A 119 7.56 2.43 -8.25
CA ASP A 119 7.80 1.86 -9.59
C ASP A 119 9.25 2.08 -10.07
N ALA A 120 9.82 3.25 -9.76
CA ALA A 120 11.22 3.53 -10.06
C ALA A 120 12.15 2.60 -9.25
N LEU A 121 11.87 2.41 -7.96
CA LEU A 121 12.55 1.46 -7.10
C LEU A 121 12.49 0.04 -7.66
N GLY A 122 11.30 -0.46 -7.99
CA GLY A 122 11.11 -1.81 -8.54
C GLY A 122 11.77 -2.03 -9.91
N SER A 123 12.18 -0.96 -10.58
CA SER A 123 12.94 -1.00 -11.85
C SER A 123 14.44 -0.69 -11.66
N GLY A 124 14.96 -0.61 -10.44
CA GLY A 124 16.36 -0.28 -10.16
C GLY A 124 16.75 1.19 -10.33
N ARG A 125 15.79 2.10 -10.54
CA ARG A 125 16.03 3.54 -10.77
C ARG A 125 16.06 4.31 -9.44
N PHE A 126 16.99 3.95 -8.57
CA PHE A 126 17.01 4.41 -7.17
C PHE A 126 17.12 5.92 -7.00
N HIS A 127 17.88 6.62 -7.84
CA HIS A 127 18.04 8.07 -7.74
C HIS A 127 16.75 8.82 -8.11
N LEU A 128 15.98 8.27 -9.07
CA LEU A 128 14.67 8.80 -9.44
C LEU A 128 13.65 8.56 -8.31
N ALA A 129 13.67 7.38 -7.68
CA ALA A 129 12.81 7.09 -6.53
C ALA A 129 13.02 8.11 -5.40
N ASP A 130 14.28 8.40 -5.08
CA ASP A 130 14.71 9.41 -4.10
C ASP A 130 14.15 10.81 -4.40
N THR A 131 14.34 11.27 -5.64
CA THR A 131 13.85 12.58 -6.09
C THR A 131 12.33 12.67 -6.01
N LEU A 132 11.61 11.60 -6.36
CA LEU A 132 10.15 11.56 -6.29
C LEU A 132 9.64 11.53 -4.85
N LEU A 133 10.33 10.85 -3.93
CA LEU A 133 10.02 10.88 -2.50
C LEU A 133 10.20 12.28 -1.92
N ALA A 134 11.31 12.95 -2.24
CA ALA A 134 11.58 14.33 -1.81
C ALA A 134 10.48 15.28 -2.29
N ARG A 135 10.13 15.23 -3.58
CA ARG A 135 9.02 16.01 -4.14
C ARG A 135 7.68 15.70 -3.49
N SER A 136 7.42 14.43 -3.14
CA SER A 136 6.20 14.08 -2.42
C SER A 136 6.16 14.74 -1.04
N ALA A 137 7.29 14.84 -0.34
CA ALA A 137 7.40 15.46 0.96
C ALA A 137 7.10 16.96 0.88
N GLU A 138 7.64 17.64 -0.14
CA GLU A 138 7.35 19.06 -0.42
C GLU A 138 5.84 19.32 -0.55
N GLN A 139 5.09 18.43 -1.22
CA GLN A 139 3.63 18.58 -1.36
C GLN A 139 2.89 18.60 -0.01
N ARG A 140 3.46 17.99 1.04
CA ARG A 140 2.82 17.84 2.36
C ARG A 140 3.26 18.90 3.39
N GLN A 141 4.22 19.78 3.06
CA GLN A 141 4.76 20.76 4.01
C GLN A 141 3.79 21.91 4.35
N GLY A 142 2.74 22.11 3.54
CA GLY A 142 1.73 23.15 3.77
C GLY A 142 0.67 22.79 4.83
N PRO A 143 -0.07 23.78 5.37
CA PRO A 143 -1.10 23.57 6.39
C PRO A 143 -2.20 22.59 5.96
N VAL A 144 -2.54 22.57 4.67
CA VAL A 144 -3.51 21.66 4.08
C VAL A 144 -3.04 20.20 4.15
N GLY A 145 -1.73 19.96 4.01
CA GLY A 145 -1.13 18.64 4.04
C GLY A 145 -0.91 18.06 5.45
N ARG A 146 -1.05 18.89 6.49
CA ARG A 146 -0.82 18.48 7.87
C ARG A 146 -1.80 17.37 8.29
N GLY A 147 -1.28 16.34 8.95
CA GLY A 147 -2.07 15.20 9.45
C GLY A 147 -2.55 14.22 8.37
N LEU A 148 -2.04 14.30 7.13
CA LEU A 148 -2.27 13.25 6.12
C LEU A 148 -1.36 12.04 6.40
N TRP A 149 -1.81 11.17 7.29
CA TRP A 149 -1.04 9.99 7.73
C TRP A 149 -0.75 9.03 6.57
N ARG A 150 -1.73 8.76 5.69
CA ARG A 150 -1.62 7.70 4.66
C ARG A 150 -0.50 7.95 3.65
N PRO A 151 -0.38 9.12 3.01
CA PRO A 151 0.77 9.41 2.14
C PRO A 151 2.10 9.45 2.90
N ALA A 152 2.13 9.96 4.14
CA ALA A 152 3.36 9.99 4.93
C ALA A 152 3.87 8.56 5.24
N LEU A 153 2.97 7.67 5.65
CA LEU A 153 3.25 6.28 5.95
C LEU A 153 3.73 5.53 4.70
N ARG A 154 3.04 5.70 3.57
CA ARG A 154 3.43 5.09 2.29
C ARG A 154 4.80 5.58 1.81
N ALA A 155 5.12 6.86 2.00
CA ALA A 155 6.44 7.39 1.68
C ALA A 155 7.54 6.74 2.55
N ALA A 156 7.27 6.52 3.84
CA ALA A 156 8.22 5.85 4.74
C ALA A 156 8.46 4.39 4.33
N TRP A 157 7.43 3.65 3.90
CA TRP A 157 7.61 2.30 3.37
C TRP A 157 8.53 2.27 2.14
N VAL A 158 8.27 3.14 1.15
CA VAL A 158 9.08 3.19 -0.07
C VAL A 158 10.50 3.66 0.22
N ALA A 159 10.69 4.55 1.20
CA ALA A 159 12.01 4.97 1.64
C ALA A 159 12.79 3.84 2.36
N ALA A 160 12.12 3.05 3.20
CA ALA A 160 12.72 1.86 3.81
C ALA A 160 13.13 0.82 2.75
N GLU A 161 12.22 0.51 1.82
CA GLU A 161 12.50 -0.40 0.69
C GLU A 161 13.66 0.14 -0.16
N LEU A 162 13.76 1.46 -0.38
CA LEU A 162 14.83 2.07 -1.15
C LEU A 162 16.20 1.91 -0.46
N ALA A 163 16.24 2.12 0.86
CA ALA A 163 17.44 1.94 1.66
C ALA A 163 17.89 0.46 1.65
N MET A 164 16.96 -0.49 1.81
CA MET A 164 17.25 -1.92 1.68
C MET A 164 17.88 -2.25 0.32
N MET A 165 17.29 -1.76 -0.78
CA MET A 165 17.79 -2.02 -2.14
C MET A 165 19.16 -1.38 -2.43
N ARG A 166 19.56 -0.37 -1.64
CA ARG A 166 20.90 0.25 -1.70
C ARG A 166 21.91 -0.41 -0.76
N GLY A 167 21.49 -1.37 0.07
CA GLY A 167 22.32 -1.97 1.11
C GLY A 167 22.53 -1.06 2.33
N ASP A 168 21.73 -0.01 2.50
CA ASP A 168 21.79 0.87 3.67
C ASP A 168 20.84 0.37 4.77
N GLY A 169 21.34 -0.61 5.51
CA GLY A 169 20.62 -1.25 6.60
C GLY A 169 20.14 -0.31 7.71
N PRO A 170 21.02 0.53 8.29
CA PRO A 170 20.63 1.48 9.33
C PRO A 170 19.53 2.45 8.87
N GLU A 171 19.62 2.97 7.64
CA GLU A 171 18.60 3.87 7.10
C GLU A 171 17.27 3.14 6.83
N ALA A 172 17.33 1.86 6.40
CA ALA A 172 16.13 1.03 6.24
C ALA A 172 15.38 0.85 7.57
N ILE A 173 16.09 0.55 8.66
CA ILE A 173 15.50 0.42 10.00
C ILE A 173 14.91 1.76 10.44
N ARG A 174 15.64 2.86 10.29
CA ARG A 174 15.16 4.20 10.67
C ARG A 174 13.85 4.55 9.96
N HIS A 175 13.73 4.25 8.67
CA HIS A 175 12.50 4.47 7.92
C HIS A 175 11.37 3.52 8.33
N ALA A 176 11.67 2.26 8.63
CA ALA A 176 10.69 1.30 9.13
C ALA A 176 10.14 1.71 10.51
N GLU A 177 10.98 2.21 11.41
CA GLU A 177 10.58 2.75 12.71
C GLU A 177 9.75 4.03 12.56
N ALA A 178 10.13 4.92 11.63
CA ALA A 178 9.32 6.10 11.33
C ALA A 178 7.93 5.71 10.79
N ALA A 179 7.86 4.66 9.96
CA ALA A 179 6.59 4.11 9.50
C ALA A 179 5.78 3.52 10.67
N ARG A 180 6.43 2.83 11.62
CA ARG A 180 5.77 2.31 12.83
C ARG A 180 5.13 3.43 13.64
N ALA A 181 5.90 4.49 13.96
CA ALA A 181 5.39 5.62 14.73
C ALA A 181 4.18 6.29 14.04
N LEU A 182 4.18 6.38 12.71
CA LEU A 182 3.05 6.90 11.93
C LEU A 182 1.84 5.95 11.92
N ALA A 183 2.06 4.64 12.06
CA ALA A 183 1.01 3.64 12.07
C ALA A 183 0.33 3.53 13.44
N ASP A 184 1.04 3.82 14.54
CA ASP A 184 0.47 3.85 15.89
C ASP A 184 -0.62 4.92 16.04
N ASP A 185 -0.51 6.01 15.27
CA ASP A 185 -1.51 7.07 15.17
C ASP A 185 -2.63 6.78 14.14
N ALA A 186 -2.58 5.64 13.44
CA ALA A 186 -3.51 5.29 12.38
C ALA A 186 -4.42 4.12 12.76
N ASP A 187 -5.74 4.30 12.65
CA ASP A 187 -6.75 3.26 12.94
C ASP A 187 -6.83 2.15 11.87
N SER A 188 -5.84 2.03 10.97
CA SER A 188 -5.90 1.14 9.82
C SER A 188 -5.14 -0.16 10.04
N LEU A 189 -5.85 -1.24 10.40
CA LEU A 189 -5.26 -2.56 10.63
C LEU A 189 -4.43 -3.05 9.44
N ARG A 190 -4.90 -2.82 8.21
CA ARG A 190 -4.15 -3.19 7.00
C ARG A 190 -2.81 -2.46 6.89
N HIS A 191 -2.79 -1.16 7.21
CA HIS A 191 -1.56 -0.37 7.10
C HIS A 191 -0.61 -0.74 8.24
N ILE A 192 -1.12 -1.03 9.45
CA ILE A 192 -0.31 -1.59 10.54
C ILE A 192 0.35 -2.89 10.07
N VAL A 193 -0.41 -3.90 9.61
CA VAL A 193 0.17 -5.17 9.14
C VAL A 193 1.20 -4.99 8.02
N LYS A 194 0.98 -4.05 7.08
CA LYS A 194 1.97 -3.74 6.04
C LYS A 194 3.23 -3.07 6.60
N THR A 195 3.09 -2.18 7.59
CA THR A 195 4.24 -1.58 8.28
C THR A 195 5.08 -2.63 8.99
N ASP A 196 4.43 -3.57 9.66
CA ASP A 196 5.08 -4.69 10.35
C ASP A 196 5.87 -5.56 9.37
N LEU A 197 5.29 -5.84 8.20
CA LEU A 197 5.97 -6.55 7.11
C LEU A 197 7.23 -5.81 6.63
N VAL A 198 7.17 -4.48 6.48
CA VAL A 198 8.33 -3.66 6.07
C VAL A 198 9.42 -3.70 7.15
N GLY A 199 9.04 -3.66 8.43
CA GLY A 199 9.98 -3.82 9.55
C GLY A 199 10.67 -5.19 9.55
N ALA A 200 9.91 -6.27 9.34
CA ALA A 200 10.47 -7.61 9.22
C ALA A 200 11.46 -7.71 8.04
N ALA A 201 11.13 -7.11 6.89
CA ALA A 201 12.04 -7.06 5.75
C ALA A 201 13.32 -6.25 6.04
N ALA A 202 13.21 -5.13 6.75
CA ALA A 202 14.37 -4.32 7.15
C ALA A 202 15.29 -5.09 8.12
N LEU A 203 14.73 -5.83 9.08
CA LEU A 203 15.49 -6.74 9.95
C LEU A 203 16.24 -7.81 9.14
N SER A 204 15.56 -8.43 8.16
CA SER A 204 16.20 -9.40 7.28
C SER A 204 17.36 -8.78 6.48
N CYS A 205 17.21 -7.52 6.04
CA CYS A 205 18.24 -6.81 5.28
C CYS A 205 19.52 -6.55 6.09
N ILE A 206 19.42 -6.42 7.41
CA ILE A 206 20.59 -6.21 8.29
C ILE A 206 21.14 -7.51 8.88
N GLY A 207 20.64 -8.68 8.44
CA GLY A 207 21.10 -9.99 8.90
C GLY A 207 20.51 -10.45 10.23
N GLU A 208 19.51 -9.76 10.76
CA GLU A 208 18.75 -10.15 11.96
C GLU A 208 17.69 -11.22 11.61
N THR A 209 18.14 -12.34 11.03
CA THR A 209 17.27 -13.34 10.38
C THR A 209 16.25 -13.97 11.33
N ASP A 210 16.63 -14.26 12.57
CA ASP A 210 15.73 -14.85 13.56
C ASP A 210 14.60 -13.88 13.93
N ARG A 211 14.93 -12.62 14.23
CA ARG A 211 13.94 -11.57 14.55
C ARG A 211 13.06 -11.24 13.34
N ALA A 212 13.64 -11.23 12.14
CA ALA A 212 12.91 -11.04 10.90
C ALA A 212 11.90 -12.17 10.68
N ARG A 213 12.30 -13.42 10.92
CA ARG A 213 11.45 -14.61 10.80
C ARG A 213 10.30 -14.56 11.82
N GLU A 214 10.59 -14.33 13.09
CA GLU A 214 9.56 -14.21 14.14
C GLU A 214 8.54 -13.12 13.80
N SER A 215 9.02 -11.95 13.36
CA SER A 215 8.15 -10.85 12.92
C SER A 215 7.32 -11.22 11.70
N ALA A 216 7.91 -11.89 10.71
CA ALA A 216 7.21 -12.33 9.51
C ALA A 216 6.12 -13.37 9.80
N VAL A 217 6.34 -14.29 10.73
CA VAL A 217 5.30 -15.24 11.20
C VAL A 217 4.14 -14.49 11.86
N GLN A 218 4.43 -13.52 12.73
CA GLN A 218 3.39 -12.69 13.36
C GLN A 218 2.58 -11.91 12.31
N VAL A 219 3.24 -11.34 11.30
CA VAL A 219 2.59 -10.66 10.17
C VAL A 219 1.72 -11.63 9.37
N ALA A 220 2.19 -12.84 9.08
CA ALA A 220 1.42 -13.84 8.35
C ALA A 220 0.14 -14.23 9.10
N CYS A 221 0.23 -14.46 10.41
CA CYS A 221 -0.92 -14.73 11.28
C CYS A 221 -1.89 -13.54 11.34
N ALA A 222 -1.38 -12.32 11.53
CA ALA A 222 -2.20 -11.11 11.56
C ALA A 222 -2.92 -10.87 10.22
N ALA A 223 -2.21 -11.06 9.10
CA ALA A 223 -2.77 -10.93 7.77
C ALA A 223 -3.83 -12.00 7.48
N GLU A 224 -3.65 -13.23 7.97
CA GLU A 224 -4.68 -14.28 7.88
C GLU A 224 -5.94 -13.90 8.65
N MET A 225 -5.83 -13.53 9.93
CA MET A 225 -6.96 -13.11 10.76
C MET A 225 -7.69 -11.89 10.16
N ALA A 226 -6.95 -10.98 9.54
CA ALA A 226 -7.48 -9.78 8.90
C ALA A 226 -7.97 -10.00 7.46
N GLY A 227 -7.89 -11.21 6.90
CA GLY A 227 -8.31 -11.50 5.53
C GLY A 227 -7.46 -10.84 4.43
N LEU A 228 -6.21 -10.48 4.74
CA LEU A 228 -5.27 -9.76 3.89
C LEU A 228 -4.35 -10.72 3.13
N LEU A 229 -4.93 -11.51 2.22
CA LEU A 229 -4.22 -12.55 1.46
C LEU A 229 -2.88 -12.09 0.83
N PRO A 230 -2.77 -10.92 0.17
CA PRO A 230 -1.51 -10.45 -0.41
C PRO A 230 -0.40 -10.19 0.63
N LEU A 231 -0.77 -9.73 1.83
CA LEU A 231 0.22 -9.50 2.90
C LEU A 231 0.64 -10.81 3.55
N ARG A 232 -0.29 -11.75 3.72
CA ARG A 232 0.02 -13.12 4.17
C ARG A 232 1.03 -13.77 3.23
N TRP A 233 0.78 -13.71 1.92
CA TRP A 233 1.70 -14.22 0.91
C TRP A 233 3.10 -13.61 1.02
N ALA A 234 3.20 -12.28 1.10
CA ALA A 234 4.47 -11.60 1.19
C ALA A 234 5.23 -11.93 2.49
N ALA A 235 4.52 -12.06 3.61
CA ALA A 235 5.10 -12.48 4.89
C ALA A 235 5.61 -13.92 4.85
N THR A 236 4.83 -14.84 4.27
CA THR A 236 5.25 -16.23 4.06
C THR A 236 6.48 -16.34 3.16
N MET A 237 6.55 -15.57 2.06
CA MET A 237 7.77 -15.52 1.23
C MET A 237 8.99 -15.04 2.02
N LEU A 238 8.81 -14.07 2.92
CA LEU A 238 9.90 -13.59 3.77
C LEU A 238 10.36 -14.68 4.75
N CYS A 239 9.44 -15.44 5.38
CA CYS A 239 9.78 -16.60 6.21
C CYS A 239 10.57 -17.68 5.43
N GLU A 240 10.10 -18.01 4.23
CA GLU A 240 10.77 -18.97 3.34
C GLU A 240 12.19 -18.50 2.97
N GLY A 241 12.36 -17.20 2.71
CA GLY A 241 13.65 -16.60 2.37
C GLY A 241 14.63 -16.48 3.54
N THR A 242 14.14 -16.42 4.80
CA THR A 242 14.99 -16.35 6.01
C THR A 242 15.33 -17.72 6.60
N GLY A 243 14.95 -18.82 5.94
CA GLY A 243 15.44 -20.16 6.25
C GLY A 243 14.52 -21.01 7.14
N GLY A 244 13.22 -20.70 7.24
CA GLY A 244 12.28 -21.59 7.94
C GLY A 244 10.80 -21.26 7.73
N VAL A 245 10.04 -22.28 7.37
CA VAL A 245 8.57 -22.28 7.39
C VAL A 245 8.14 -23.13 8.59
N ASP A 246 7.31 -22.59 9.47
CA ASP A 246 6.69 -23.41 10.52
C ASP A 246 5.81 -24.47 9.85
N ALA A 247 5.84 -25.72 10.33
CA ALA A 247 5.20 -26.87 9.67
C ALA A 247 3.68 -26.75 9.44
N GLY A 248 3.02 -25.76 10.05
CA GLY A 248 1.60 -25.45 9.86
C GLY A 248 1.30 -24.29 8.91
N MET A 249 2.31 -23.60 8.37
CA MET A 249 2.10 -22.48 7.45
C MET A 249 1.80 -22.97 6.04
N VAL A 250 0.80 -22.36 5.41
CA VAL A 250 0.53 -22.53 3.97
C VAL A 250 1.71 -21.96 3.19
N ALA A 251 2.20 -22.70 2.19
CA ALA A 251 3.33 -22.29 1.36
C ALA A 251 3.00 -21.02 0.55
N SER A 252 4.01 -20.20 0.28
CA SER A 252 3.83 -18.98 -0.50
C SER A 252 3.32 -19.26 -1.92
N ALA A 253 3.69 -20.40 -2.50
CA ALA A 253 3.23 -20.84 -3.82
C ALA A 253 1.71 -21.08 -3.87
N ASP A 254 1.14 -21.69 -2.83
CA ASP A 254 -0.32 -21.92 -2.75
C ASP A 254 -1.07 -20.61 -2.56
N LEU A 255 -0.54 -19.71 -1.72
CA LEU A 255 -1.10 -18.37 -1.54
C LEU A 255 -1.04 -17.54 -2.85
N ALA A 256 0.03 -17.68 -3.63
CA ALA A 256 0.15 -17.06 -4.95
C ALA A 256 -0.91 -17.60 -5.92
N ALA A 257 -1.14 -18.91 -5.96
CA ALA A 257 -2.19 -19.52 -6.76
C ALA A 257 -3.59 -19.00 -6.37
N ASP A 258 -3.84 -18.78 -5.07
CA ASP A 258 -5.08 -18.17 -4.58
C ASP A 258 -5.25 -16.72 -5.04
N ILE A 259 -4.18 -15.93 -5.00
CA ILE A 259 -4.18 -14.56 -5.50
C ILE A 259 -4.47 -14.56 -7.02
N ASP A 260 -3.87 -15.48 -7.77
CA ASP A 260 -4.07 -15.61 -9.21
C ASP A 260 -5.51 -15.96 -9.58
N ARG A 261 -6.13 -16.91 -8.89
CA ARG A 261 -7.55 -17.25 -9.05
C ARG A 261 -8.48 -16.05 -8.82
N ARG A 262 -8.04 -15.07 -8.02
CA ARG A 262 -8.79 -13.85 -7.70
C ARG A 262 -8.41 -12.64 -8.57
N GLY A 263 -7.54 -12.83 -9.56
CA GLY A 263 -7.15 -11.82 -10.54
C GLY A 263 -5.69 -11.39 -10.51
N GLY A 264 -4.83 -12.00 -9.69
CA GLY A 264 -3.40 -11.67 -9.57
C GLY A 264 -2.66 -11.62 -10.90
N SER A 265 -2.85 -12.65 -11.72
CA SER A 265 -2.18 -12.80 -13.02
C SER A 265 -2.98 -12.23 -14.21
N THR A 266 -4.29 -12.05 -14.08
CA THR A 266 -5.18 -11.70 -15.20
C THR A 266 -5.58 -10.23 -15.23
N VAL A 267 -5.33 -9.47 -14.16
CA VAL A 267 -5.64 -8.05 -14.10
C VAL A 267 -4.62 -7.27 -14.93
N GLY A 268 -4.98 -7.12 -16.20
CA GLY A 268 -4.26 -6.39 -17.22
C GLY A 268 -4.90 -5.06 -17.60
#